data_AF-A0A4Q7YGM6-F1
#
_entry.id   AF-A0A4Q7YGM6-F1
#
_cell.length_a   1.000
_cell.length_b   1.000
_cell.length_c   1.000
_cell.angle_alpha   90.00
_cell.angle_beta   90.00
_cell.angle_gamma   90.00
#
_symmetry.space_group_name_H-M   'P 1'
#
loop_
_entity.id
_entity.type
_entity.pdbx_description
1 polymer ?
#
loop_
_entity_poly.entity_id
_entity_poly.type
_entity_poly.pdbx_seq_one_letter_code
_entity_poly.pdbx_strand_id
1 'polypeptide(L)'
;MTLNTSGISVPADAIIGYRRDGRPIRPIAGGAPQPGEGVETGEPVVVVPAAVVEPPAPAPAEPRFTADDIQRARQEEKDKLYKRLQTVEEQNKKFLDEIEAQRKQREEAQAEEARKRQEAQAEAKRKAEEDMSAKELLQQKEQEWASRFEQIERQREEERLLFEKEQAFNNLQQYIQRRVGEETNELAPELLDFVGGNTPEEVEASIATVKAKTQAILESVQQAAIQQRASMRGVSPTGYSTTGPMDSDPGTKSYSLSDLRDMPMSEYAKIRGQLGVGNAAQNQRGLYS
;
A
#
# COMPACT_ATOMS: atom_id res chain seq x y z
N MET A 1 -9.60 56.90 -7.93
CA MET A 1 -9.79 55.47 -8.23
C MET A 1 -10.41 55.36 -9.61
N THR A 2 -9.58 55.14 -10.63
CA THR A 2 -9.98 55.04 -12.04
C THR A 2 -10.33 53.59 -12.37
N LEU A 3 -11.59 53.35 -12.74
CA LEU A 3 -12.07 52.05 -13.23
C LEU A 3 -11.55 51.84 -14.66
N ASN A 4 -10.75 50.80 -14.85
CA ASN A 4 -10.18 50.42 -16.14
C ASN A 4 -11.14 49.44 -16.83
N THR A 5 -11.88 49.91 -17.84
CA THR A 5 -12.73 49.06 -18.68
C THR A 5 -11.86 48.42 -19.75
N SER A 6 -11.40 47.20 -19.51
CA SER A 6 -10.69 46.39 -20.50
C SER A 6 -11.65 45.95 -21.59
N GLY A 7 -11.71 46.70 -22.69
CA GLY A 7 -12.34 46.26 -23.94
C GLY A 7 -11.55 45.09 -24.52
N ILE A 8 -12.17 43.91 -24.58
CA ILE A 8 -11.60 42.71 -25.20
C ILE A 8 -11.59 42.94 -26.73
N SER A 9 -10.43 43.34 -27.26
CA SER A 9 -10.17 43.40 -28.70
C SER A 9 -9.89 41.98 -29.20
N VAL A 10 -10.90 41.34 -29.80
CA VAL A 10 -10.72 40.05 -30.50
C VAL A 10 -10.23 40.33 -31.93
N PRO A 11 -9.11 39.72 -32.38
CA PRO A 11 -8.60 39.93 -33.73
C PRO A 11 -9.60 39.40 -34.78
N ALA A 12 -9.71 40.09 -35.93
CA ALA A 12 -10.66 39.78 -37.00
C ALA A 12 -10.52 38.36 -37.61
N ASP A 13 -9.43 37.65 -37.29
CA ASP A 13 -9.14 36.28 -37.72
C ASP A 13 -9.39 35.20 -36.64
N ALA A 14 -9.96 35.55 -35.49
CA ALA A 14 -10.27 34.56 -34.45
C ALA A 14 -11.39 33.61 -34.90
N ILE A 15 -11.09 32.30 -34.96
CA ILE A 15 -12.09 31.25 -35.18
C ILE A 15 -12.74 30.95 -33.83
N ILE A 16 -14.05 31.19 -33.73
CA ILE A 16 -14.83 30.98 -32.49
C ILE A 16 -15.32 29.53 -32.39
N GLY A 17 -15.36 28.81 -33.51
CA GLY A 17 -15.72 27.39 -33.56
C GLY A 17 -15.87 26.92 -34.99
N TYR A 18 -16.36 25.69 -35.18
CA TYR A 18 -16.65 25.12 -36.48
C TYR A 18 -18.13 24.73 -36.56
N ARG A 19 -18.74 24.95 -37.73
CA ARG A 19 -20.10 24.48 -38.01
C ARG A 19 -20.11 22.97 -38.26
N ARG A 20 -21.29 22.35 -38.26
CA ARG A 20 -21.48 20.89 -38.47
C ARG A 20 -20.97 20.40 -39.84
N ASP A 21 -20.82 21.30 -40.80
CA ASP A 21 -20.23 21.09 -42.13
C ASP A 21 -18.71 21.38 -42.20
N GLY A 22 -18.05 21.60 -41.06
CA GLY A 22 -16.59 21.75 -40.96
C GLY A 22 -16.05 23.15 -41.30
N ARG A 23 -16.92 24.13 -41.58
CA ARG A 23 -16.50 25.50 -41.89
C ARG A 23 -16.27 26.33 -40.60
N PRO A 24 -15.19 27.13 -40.51
CA PRO A 24 -14.92 27.95 -39.33
C PRO A 24 -15.93 29.09 -39.19
N ILE A 25 -16.40 29.31 -37.95
CA ILE A 25 -17.27 30.41 -37.54
C ILE A 25 -16.37 31.58 -37.10
N ARG A 26 -16.52 32.71 -37.80
CA ARG A 26 -15.77 33.95 -37.53
C ARG A 26 -16.72 35.00 -36.93
N PRO A 27 -16.26 35.84 -35.98
CA PRO A 27 -17.07 36.93 -35.45
C PRO A 27 -17.34 37.95 -36.54
N ILE A 28 -18.61 38.18 -36.84
CA ILE A 28 -19.03 39.25 -37.73
C ILE A 28 -19.05 40.52 -36.88
N ALA A 29 -18.12 41.44 -37.12
CA ALA A 29 -18.18 42.76 -36.51
C ALA A 29 -19.50 43.43 -36.95
N GLY A 30 -20.35 43.79 -35.99
CA GLY A 30 -21.66 44.35 -36.25
C GLY A 30 -21.57 45.68 -37.01
N GLY A 31 -22.26 45.76 -38.14
CA GLY A 31 -22.44 47.00 -38.90
C GLY A 31 -23.07 46.72 -40.26
N ALA A 32 -24.31 47.16 -40.46
CA ALA A 32 -24.93 47.34 -41.77
C ALA A 32 -25.66 48.70 -41.76
N PRO A 33 -25.94 49.35 -42.91
CA PRO A 33 -25.60 49.01 -44.29
C PRO A 33 -24.79 50.12 -45.02
N GLN A 34 -24.14 49.82 -46.15
CA GLN A 34 -23.65 50.85 -47.08
C GLN A 34 -24.54 50.90 -48.33
N PRO A 35 -24.99 52.11 -48.75
CA PRO A 35 -25.80 52.31 -49.94
C PRO A 35 -24.94 52.67 -51.16
N GLY A 36 -25.47 52.31 -52.34
CA GLY A 36 -25.22 53.04 -53.57
C GLY A 36 -24.21 52.40 -54.52
N GLU A 37 -24.72 51.86 -55.62
CA GLU A 37 -24.10 51.97 -56.94
C GLU A 37 -25.24 52.01 -57.97
N GLY A 38 -25.37 53.16 -58.62
CA GLY A 38 -26.33 53.40 -59.68
C GLY A 38 -25.85 52.83 -61.01
N VAL A 39 -26.79 52.53 -61.89
CA VAL A 39 -26.53 52.46 -63.33
C VAL A 39 -27.64 53.22 -64.06
N GLU A 40 -27.14 54.00 -65.01
CA GLU A 40 -27.77 55.04 -65.78
C GLU A 40 -28.84 54.57 -66.76
N THR A 41 -29.75 55.52 -66.99
CA THR A 41 -30.57 55.82 -68.17
C THR A 41 -30.05 55.30 -69.52
N GLY A 42 -30.98 54.78 -70.32
CA GLY A 42 -30.80 54.57 -71.76
C GLY A 42 -32.15 54.56 -72.48
N GLU A 43 -32.66 55.74 -72.82
CA GLU A 43 -33.72 55.91 -73.82
C GLU A 43 -33.19 55.58 -75.22
N PRO A 44 -34.06 55.10 -76.13
CA PRO A 44 -33.94 55.50 -77.52
C PRO A 44 -35.13 56.36 -77.96
N VAL A 45 -34.78 57.58 -78.36
CA VAL A 45 -35.56 58.54 -79.15
C VAL A 45 -35.85 57.95 -80.54
N VAL A 46 -37.11 57.91 -80.96
CA VAL A 46 -37.50 57.79 -82.37
C VAL A 46 -38.59 58.81 -82.71
N VAL A 47 -38.13 59.90 -83.33
CA VAL A 47 -38.69 60.72 -84.42
C VAL A 47 -40.22 60.81 -84.57
N VAL A 48 -40.72 62.03 -84.36
CA VAL A 48 -42.05 62.53 -84.71
C VAL A 48 -42.09 62.91 -86.21
N PRO A 49 -43.21 62.67 -86.92
CA PRO A 49 -43.70 63.65 -87.87
C PRO A 49 -45.08 64.21 -87.43
N ALA A 50 -45.24 65.50 -87.68
CA ALA A 50 -46.34 66.35 -87.26
C ALA A 50 -47.60 66.23 -88.14
N ALA A 51 -48.70 66.75 -87.56
CA ALA A 51 -50.04 67.03 -88.11
C ALA A 51 -50.96 65.79 -88.25
N VAL A 52 -52.15 65.75 -87.66
CA VAL A 52 -53.25 66.73 -87.77
C VAL A 52 -53.99 66.88 -86.41
N VAL A 53 -54.40 68.11 -86.10
CA VAL A 53 -55.25 68.47 -84.95
C VAL A 53 -56.71 68.20 -85.31
N GLU A 54 -57.38 67.33 -84.55
CA GLU A 54 -58.83 67.09 -84.60
C GLU A 54 -59.39 67.23 -83.15
N PRO A 55 -60.54 67.88 -82.92
CA PRO A 55 -61.00 68.35 -81.60
C PRO A 55 -61.30 67.22 -80.60
N PRO A 56 -61.26 67.48 -79.27
CA PRO A 56 -61.16 66.44 -78.25
C PRO A 56 -62.48 65.67 -78.07
N ALA A 57 -62.41 64.35 -78.25
CA ALA A 57 -63.38 63.41 -77.71
C ALA A 57 -63.11 63.20 -76.20
N PRO A 58 -64.16 63.02 -75.36
CA PRO A 58 -64.00 62.87 -73.92
C PRO A 58 -63.21 61.60 -73.57
N ALA A 59 -62.21 61.74 -72.69
CA ALA A 59 -61.43 60.64 -72.16
C ALA A 59 -62.34 59.58 -71.49
N PRO A 60 -62.09 58.27 -71.66
CA PRO A 60 -62.82 57.24 -70.93
C PRO A 60 -62.53 57.39 -69.44
N ALA A 61 -63.60 57.38 -68.63
CA ALA A 61 -63.50 57.44 -67.18
C ALA A 61 -62.58 56.34 -66.66
N GLU A 62 -61.55 56.71 -65.89
CA GLU A 62 -60.76 55.76 -65.10
C GLU A 62 -61.71 54.89 -64.25
N PRO A 63 -61.48 53.58 -64.13
CA PRO A 63 -62.30 52.74 -63.27
C PRO A 63 -62.17 53.23 -61.82
N ARG A 64 -63.22 53.88 -61.30
CA ARG A 64 -63.30 54.32 -59.91
C ARG A 64 -63.92 53.19 -59.08
N PHE A 65 -63.15 52.66 -58.12
CA PHE A 65 -63.65 51.65 -57.19
C PHE A 65 -64.84 52.20 -56.39
N THR A 66 -65.93 51.43 -56.34
CA THR A 66 -67.12 51.76 -55.55
C THR A 66 -66.92 51.34 -54.08
N ALA A 67 -67.76 51.84 -53.18
CA ALA A 67 -67.70 51.47 -51.76
C ALA A 67 -67.88 49.96 -51.54
N ASP A 68 -68.70 49.30 -52.37
CA ASP A 68 -68.94 47.86 -52.33
C ASP A 68 -67.73 47.05 -52.79
N ASP A 69 -66.97 47.56 -53.77
CA ASP A 69 -65.71 46.95 -54.22
C ASP A 69 -64.66 46.94 -53.10
N ILE A 70 -64.57 48.03 -52.34
CA ILE A 70 -63.66 48.15 -51.20
C ILE A 70 -64.07 47.19 -50.07
N GLN A 71 -65.36 47.02 -49.81
CA GLN A 71 -65.84 46.08 -48.79
C GLN A 71 -65.55 44.63 -49.17
N ARG A 72 -65.76 44.24 -50.44
CA ARG A 72 -65.40 42.91 -50.94
C ARG A 72 -63.90 42.65 -50.85
N ALA A 73 -63.06 43.60 -51.29
CA ALA A 73 -61.61 43.49 -51.16
C ALA A 73 -61.17 43.32 -49.69
N ARG A 74 -61.79 44.07 -48.76
CA ARG A 74 -61.52 43.92 -47.31
C ARG A 74 -61.93 42.56 -46.76
N GLN A 75 -63.04 41.99 -47.21
CA GLN A 75 -63.48 40.65 -46.79
C GLN A 75 -62.52 39.58 -47.30
N GLU A 76 -62.12 39.64 -48.57
CA GLU A 76 -61.13 38.72 -49.14
C GLU A 76 -59.77 38.80 -48.45
N GLU A 77 -59.30 40.01 -48.12
CA GLU A 77 -58.06 40.18 -47.37
C GLU A 77 -58.17 39.63 -45.95
N LYS A 78 -59.29 39.86 -45.26
CA LYS A 78 -59.54 39.28 -43.94
C LYS A 78 -59.51 37.75 -43.99
N ASP A 79 -60.22 37.13 -44.93
CA ASP A 79 -60.25 35.67 -45.06
C ASP A 79 -58.86 35.09 -45.36
N LYS A 80 -58.07 35.76 -46.20
CA LYS A 80 -56.67 35.39 -46.47
C LYS A 80 -55.81 35.52 -45.21
N LEU A 81 -55.98 36.60 -44.45
CA LEU A 81 -55.24 36.85 -43.21
C LEU A 81 -55.60 35.84 -42.12
N TYR A 82 -56.88 35.51 -41.92
CA TYR A 82 -57.30 34.50 -40.95
C TYR A 82 -56.79 33.11 -41.32
N LYS A 83 -56.85 32.72 -42.60
CA LYS A 83 -56.24 31.45 -43.08
C LYS A 83 -54.74 31.41 -42.82
N ARG A 84 -54.04 32.53 -43.05
CA ARG A 84 -52.61 32.65 -42.76
C ARG A 84 -52.33 32.59 -41.26
N LEU A 85 -53.14 33.25 -40.43
CA LEU A 85 -53.02 33.23 -38.97
C LEU A 85 -53.21 31.81 -38.44
N GLN A 86 -54.25 31.11 -38.89
CA GLN A 86 -54.51 29.72 -38.51
C GLN A 86 -53.35 28.80 -38.90
N THR A 87 -52.78 28.98 -40.10
CA THR A 87 -51.60 28.21 -40.55
C THR A 87 -50.39 28.47 -39.65
N VAL A 88 -50.15 29.73 -39.26
CA VAL A 88 -49.05 30.11 -38.36
C VAL A 88 -49.27 29.57 -36.95
N GLU A 89 -50.49 29.60 -36.44
CA GLU A 89 -50.84 28.99 -35.15
C GLU A 89 -50.60 27.49 -35.14
N GLU A 90 -51.01 26.78 -36.21
CA GLU A 90 -50.75 25.35 -36.37
C GLU A 90 -49.25 25.05 -36.48
N GLN A 91 -48.47 25.88 -37.19
CA GLN A 91 -47.02 25.75 -37.26
C GLN A 91 -46.36 26.00 -35.90
N ASN A 92 -46.75 27.06 -35.19
CA ASN A 92 -46.23 27.37 -33.85
C ASN A 92 -46.54 26.25 -32.86
N LYS A 93 -47.75 25.68 -32.90
CA LYS A 93 -48.10 24.53 -32.07
C LYS A 93 -47.19 23.33 -32.34
N LYS A 94 -46.98 22.98 -33.62
CA LYS A 94 -46.06 21.89 -34.02
C LYS A 94 -44.63 22.14 -33.55
N PHE A 95 -44.13 23.38 -33.66
CA PHE A 95 -42.80 23.74 -33.17
C PHE A 95 -42.70 23.63 -31.65
N LEU A 96 -43.72 24.03 -30.89
CA LEU A 96 -43.75 23.89 -29.43
C LEU A 96 -43.75 22.41 -29.02
N ASP A 97 -44.59 21.59 -29.66
CA ASP A 97 -44.65 20.14 -29.42
C ASP A 97 -43.29 19.47 -29.72
N GLU A 98 -42.61 19.88 -30.80
CA GLU A 98 -41.29 19.37 -31.16
C GLU A 98 -40.22 19.80 -30.14
N ILE A 99 -40.24 21.05 -29.67
CA ILE A 99 -39.33 21.54 -28.63
C ILE A 99 -39.53 20.77 -27.33
N GLU A 100 -40.77 20.51 -26.92
CA GLU A 100 -41.06 19.73 -25.71
C GLU A 100 -40.58 18.28 -25.85
N ALA A 101 -40.83 17.65 -27.00
CA ALA A 101 -40.34 16.30 -27.28
C ALA A 101 -38.80 16.23 -27.26
N GLN A 102 -38.12 17.19 -27.89
CA GLN A 102 -36.66 17.26 -27.88
C GLN A 102 -36.09 17.51 -26.47
N ARG A 103 -36.77 18.32 -25.64
CA ARG A 103 -36.38 18.54 -24.25
C ARG A 103 -36.48 17.25 -23.43
N LYS A 104 -37.60 16.53 -23.53
CA LYS A 104 -37.80 15.24 -22.85
C LYS A 104 -36.74 14.22 -23.27
N GLN A 105 -36.48 14.08 -24.57
CA GLN A 105 -35.43 13.18 -25.06
C GLN A 105 -34.03 13.53 -24.53
N ARG A 106 -33.69 14.82 -24.45
CA ARG A 106 -32.40 15.25 -23.89
C ARG A 106 -32.30 14.98 -22.39
N GLU A 107 -33.38 15.22 -21.65
CA GLU A 107 -33.45 14.94 -20.22
C GLU A 107 -33.32 13.45 -19.95
N GLU A 108 -34.04 12.61 -20.70
CA GLU A 108 -33.94 11.14 -20.61
C GLU A 108 -32.54 10.65 -20.96
N ALA A 109 -31.94 11.16 -22.03
CA ALA A 109 -30.57 10.79 -22.42
C ALA A 109 -29.53 11.22 -21.37
N GLN A 110 -29.68 12.41 -20.80
CA GLN A 110 -28.80 12.89 -19.72
C GLN A 110 -28.99 12.06 -18.44
N ALA A 111 -30.23 11.70 -18.10
CA ALA A 111 -30.52 10.86 -16.95
C ALA A 111 -29.95 9.45 -17.14
N GLU A 112 -30.10 8.85 -18.32
CA GLU A 112 -29.54 7.53 -18.64
C GLU A 112 -28.00 7.57 -18.60
N GLU A 113 -27.38 8.59 -19.19
CA GLU A 113 -25.93 8.77 -19.15
C GLU A 113 -25.43 8.98 -17.72
N ALA A 114 -26.13 9.78 -16.91
CA ALA A 114 -25.81 9.96 -15.49
C ALA A 114 -25.92 8.65 -14.71
N ARG A 115 -26.95 7.83 -14.95
CA ARG A 115 -27.09 6.50 -14.33
C ARG A 115 -25.97 5.56 -14.74
N LYS A 116 -25.64 5.47 -16.04
CA LYS A 116 -24.52 4.65 -16.53
C LYS A 116 -23.18 5.09 -15.92
N ARG A 117 -22.95 6.40 -15.80
CA ARG A 117 -21.75 6.94 -15.15
C ARG A 117 -21.72 6.59 -13.66
N GLN A 118 -22.84 6.68 -12.96
CA GLN A 118 -22.93 6.29 -11.54
C GLN A 118 -22.70 4.79 -11.34
N GLU A 119 -23.29 3.94 -12.17
CA GLU A 119 -23.10 2.49 -12.13
C GLU A 119 -21.64 2.12 -12.42
N ALA A 120 -21.03 2.71 -13.45
CA ALA A 120 -19.62 2.50 -13.76
C ALA A 120 -18.69 2.96 -12.62
N GLN A 121 -19.00 4.09 -11.97
CA GLN A 121 -18.25 4.57 -10.80
C GLN A 121 -18.43 3.64 -9.59
N ALA A 122 -19.64 3.13 -9.35
CA ALA A 122 -19.90 2.19 -8.27
C ALA A 122 -19.16 0.86 -8.48
N GLU A 123 -19.16 0.33 -9.71
CA GLU A 123 -18.42 -0.88 -10.06
C GLU A 123 -16.91 -0.68 -9.93
N ALA A 124 -16.38 0.46 -10.38
CA ALA A 124 -14.96 0.79 -10.25
C ALA A 124 -14.54 0.91 -8.77
N LYS A 125 -15.38 1.51 -7.91
CA LYS A 125 -15.15 1.57 -6.47
C LYS A 125 -15.17 0.17 -5.84
N ARG A 126 -16.14 -0.67 -6.20
CA ARG A 126 -16.24 -2.04 -5.69
C ARG A 126 -15.00 -2.86 -6.04
N LYS A 127 -14.52 -2.78 -7.29
CA LYS A 127 -13.28 -3.44 -7.72
C LYS A 127 -12.06 -2.90 -6.97
N ALA A 128 -11.97 -1.59 -6.77
CA ALA A 128 -10.87 -1.01 -5.99
C ALA A 128 -10.89 -1.47 -4.52
N GLU A 129 -12.07 -1.59 -3.90
CA GLU A 129 -12.22 -2.13 -2.54
C GLU A 129 -11.84 -3.62 -2.47
N GLU A 130 -12.28 -4.43 -3.43
CA GLU A 130 -11.89 -5.84 -3.57
C GLU A 130 -10.36 -5.99 -3.74
N ASP A 131 -9.74 -5.19 -4.60
CA ASP A 131 -8.30 -5.19 -4.84
C ASP A 131 -7.49 -4.74 -3.61
N MET A 132 -7.96 -3.72 -2.89
CA MET A 132 -7.34 -3.27 -1.65
C MET A 132 -7.42 -4.37 -0.57
N SER A 133 -8.57 -5.01 -0.43
CA SER A 133 -8.74 -6.14 0.49
C SER A 133 -7.82 -7.32 0.14
N ALA A 134 -7.66 -7.64 -1.15
CA ALA A 134 -6.74 -8.67 -1.60
C ALA A 134 -5.27 -8.34 -1.27
N LYS A 135 -4.86 -7.08 -1.48
CA LYS A 135 -3.51 -6.61 -1.12
C LYS A 135 -3.25 -6.67 0.39
N GLU A 136 -4.22 -6.29 1.20
CA GLU A 136 -4.12 -6.38 2.66
C GLU A 136 -3.93 -7.84 3.11
N LEU A 137 -4.68 -8.79 2.55
CA LEU A 137 -4.50 -10.21 2.84
C LEU A 137 -3.12 -10.73 2.43
N LEU A 138 -2.61 -10.29 1.28
CA LEU A 138 -1.26 -10.64 0.85
C LEU A 138 -0.20 -10.07 1.79
N GLN A 139 -0.33 -8.81 2.20
CA GLN A 139 0.59 -8.18 3.14
C GLN A 139 0.57 -8.87 4.51
N GLN A 140 -0.60 -9.24 5.02
CA GLN A 140 -0.72 -10.03 6.25
C GLN A 140 -0.02 -11.37 6.11
N LYS A 141 -0.23 -12.07 4.99
CA LYS A 141 0.48 -13.33 4.73
C LYS A 141 1.98 -13.13 4.69
N GLU A 142 2.48 -12.14 3.96
CA GLU A 142 3.90 -11.84 3.87
C GLU A 142 4.52 -11.56 5.24
N GLN A 143 3.81 -10.82 6.11
CA GLN A 143 4.24 -10.59 7.51
C GLN A 143 4.25 -11.89 8.33
N GLU A 144 3.24 -12.75 8.21
CA GLU A 144 3.22 -14.06 8.86
C GLU A 144 4.41 -14.93 8.42
N TRP A 145 4.71 -14.94 7.11
CA TRP A 145 5.85 -15.68 6.56
C TRP A 145 7.19 -15.11 7.03
N ALA A 146 7.35 -13.78 7.03
CA ALA A 146 8.53 -13.11 7.55
C ALA A 146 8.77 -13.44 9.03
N SER A 147 7.71 -13.37 9.85
CA SER A 147 7.79 -13.72 11.27
C SER A 147 8.15 -15.18 11.50
N ARG A 148 7.55 -16.11 10.73
CA ARG A 148 7.91 -17.53 10.77
C ARG A 148 9.36 -17.77 10.34
N PHE A 149 9.82 -17.06 9.33
CA PHE A 149 11.20 -17.16 8.85
C PHE A 149 12.19 -16.70 9.91
N GLU A 150 11.95 -15.55 10.54
CA GLU A 150 12.77 -15.07 11.66
C GLU A 150 12.77 -16.03 12.86
N GLN A 151 11.64 -16.68 13.14
CA GLN A 151 11.56 -17.69 14.19
C GLN A 151 12.41 -18.92 13.86
N ILE A 152 12.36 -19.40 12.61
CA ILE A 152 13.16 -20.53 12.14
C ILE A 152 14.66 -20.19 12.19
N GLU A 153 15.05 -19.00 11.75
CA GLU A 153 16.46 -18.59 11.80
C GLU A 153 16.96 -18.47 13.24
N ARG A 154 16.17 -17.89 14.16
CA ARG A 154 16.50 -17.88 15.60
C ARG A 154 16.67 -19.29 16.17
N GLN A 155 15.74 -20.21 15.86
CA GLN A 155 15.84 -21.60 16.30
C GLN A 155 17.10 -22.29 15.76
N ARG A 156 17.46 -22.05 14.49
CA ARG A 156 18.68 -22.60 13.89
C ARG A 156 19.95 -22.04 14.54
N GLU A 157 19.98 -20.75 14.85
CA GLU A 157 21.10 -20.14 15.56
C GLU A 157 21.23 -20.71 16.97
N GLU A 158 20.12 -20.91 17.68
CA GLU A 158 20.08 -21.52 19.01
C GLU A 158 20.60 -22.96 18.96
N GLU A 159 20.10 -23.77 18.02
CA GLU A 159 20.53 -25.15 17.81
C GLU A 159 22.02 -25.25 17.47
N ARG A 160 22.52 -24.39 16.58
CA ARG A 160 23.95 -24.36 16.21
C ARG A 160 24.83 -24.00 17.41
N LEU A 161 24.44 -22.98 18.15
CA LEU A 161 25.21 -22.54 19.32
C LEU A 161 25.21 -23.62 20.41
N LEU A 162 24.06 -24.25 20.67
CA LEU A 162 23.96 -25.36 21.62
C LEU A 162 24.81 -26.55 21.17
N PHE A 163 24.80 -26.89 19.88
CA PHE A 163 25.63 -27.95 19.32
C PHE A 163 27.13 -27.64 19.46
N GLU A 164 27.56 -26.42 19.17
CA GLU A 164 28.95 -25.99 19.34
C GLU A 164 29.41 -26.05 20.80
N LYS A 165 28.56 -25.58 21.73
CA LYS A 165 28.83 -25.66 23.18
C LYS A 165 28.92 -27.12 23.66
N GLU A 166 28.03 -27.98 23.16
CA GLU A 166 28.04 -29.40 23.48
C GLU A 166 29.30 -30.11 22.94
N GLN A 167 29.73 -29.78 21.73
CA GLN A 167 31.01 -30.28 21.17
C GLN A 167 32.19 -29.82 22.03
N ALA A 168 32.25 -28.55 22.38
CA ALA A 168 33.31 -27.99 23.22
C ALA A 168 33.32 -28.62 24.62
N PHE A 169 32.15 -28.85 25.23
CA PHE A 169 32.02 -29.55 26.50
C PHE A 169 32.55 -30.98 26.41
N ASN A 170 32.12 -31.75 25.41
CA ASN A 170 32.53 -33.14 25.22
C ASN A 170 34.04 -33.24 24.97
N ASN A 171 34.61 -32.34 24.16
CA ASN A 171 36.05 -32.28 23.92
C ASN A 171 36.83 -32.00 25.22
N LEU A 172 36.34 -31.08 26.05
CA LEU A 172 36.95 -30.76 27.34
C LEU A 172 36.85 -31.93 28.33
N GLN A 173 35.71 -32.61 28.40
CA GLN A 173 35.54 -33.79 29.25
C GLN A 173 36.47 -34.94 28.84
N GLN A 174 36.58 -35.20 27.52
CA GLN A 174 37.54 -36.18 27.01
C GLN A 174 38.98 -35.78 27.32
N TYR A 175 39.31 -34.49 27.21
CA TYR A 175 40.63 -33.97 27.57
C TYR A 175 40.95 -34.23 29.04
N ILE A 176 40.04 -33.88 29.95
CA ILE A 176 40.17 -34.10 31.40
C ILE A 176 40.37 -35.59 31.69
N GLN A 177 39.52 -36.46 31.14
CA GLN A 177 39.62 -37.91 31.36
C GLN A 177 40.95 -38.49 30.87
N ARG A 178 41.42 -38.06 29.70
CA ARG A 178 42.72 -38.49 29.16
C ARG A 178 43.86 -38.04 30.07
N ARG A 179 43.89 -36.76 30.46
CA ARG A 179 44.97 -36.21 31.29
C ARG A 179 44.97 -36.78 32.70
N VAL A 180 43.80 -36.94 33.33
CA VAL A 180 43.70 -37.65 34.61
C VAL A 180 44.20 -39.10 34.48
N GLY A 181 43.84 -39.79 33.39
CA GLY A 181 44.31 -41.14 33.09
C GLY A 181 45.84 -41.23 32.99
N GLU A 182 46.46 -40.31 32.24
CA GLU A 182 47.93 -40.21 32.11
C GLU A 182 48.62 -39.96 33.46
N GLU A 183 47.99 -39.18 34.33
CA GLU A 183 48.55 -38.71 35.60
C GLU A 183 48.07 -39.52 36.82
N THR A 184 47.36 -40.64 36.60
CA THR A 184 46.73 -41.46 37.66
C THR A 184 47.71 -41.91 38.74
N ASN A 185 48.97 -42.15 38.38
CA ASN A 185 49.98 -42.61 39.33
C ASN A 185 50.55 -41.48 40.21
N GLU A 186 50.45 -40.23 39.76
CA GLU A 186 50.97 -39.06 40.48
C GLU A 186 49.89 -38.36 41.31
N LEU A 187 48.62 -38.60 40.99
CA LEU A 187 47.46 -38.02 41.66
C LEU A 187 46.91 -38.97 42.72
N ALA A 188 46.57 -38.44 43.90
CA ALA A 188 45.82 -39.21 44.88
C ALA A 188 44.38 -39.46 44.37
N PRO A 189 43.85 -40.71 44.45
CA PRO A 189 42.49 -41.03 44.00
C PRO A 189 41.41 -40.13 44.63
N GLU A 190 41.58 -39.76 45.90
CA GLU A 190 40.67 -38.88 46.65
C GLU A 190 40.62 -37.44 46.14
N LEU A 191 41.62 -37.02 45.36
CA LEU A 191 41.74 -35.64 44.88
C LEU A 191 41.38 -35.46 43.41
N LEU A 192 40.97 -36.54 42.72
CA LEU A 192 40.61 -36.49 41.30
C LEU A 192 39.41 -35.58 41.03
N ASP A 193 38.48 -35.46 41.98
CA ASP A 193 37.31 -34.58 41.88
C ASP A 193 37.67 -33.08 41.82
N PHE A 194 38.88 -32.70 42.27
CA PHE A 194 39.36 -31.31 42.19
C PHE A 194 40.00 -30.96 40.85
N VAL A 195 40.13 -31.91 39.92
CA VAL A 195 40.67 -31.67 38.58
C VAL A 195 39.53 -31.19 37.67
N GLY A 196 39.60 -29.93 37.25
CA GLY A 196 38.57 -29.30 36.44
C GLY A 196 38.97 -27.92 35.92
N GLY A 197 38.17 -27.37 35.01
CA GLY A 197 38.41 -26.07 34.39
C GLY A 197 37.42 -25.80 33.26
N ASN A 198 37.39 -24.57 32.75
CA ASN A 198 36.60 -24.18 31.58
C ASN A 198 37.42 -24.29 30.28
N THR A 199 38.75 -24.33 30.39
CA THR A 199 39.66 -24.50 29.25
C THR A 199 40.71 -25.58 29.55
N PRO A 200 41.38 -26.13 28.52
CA PRO A 200 42.47 -27.09 28.71
C PRO A 200 43.58 -26.55 29.63
N GLU A 201 43.90 -25.26 29.53
CA GLU A 201 44.95 -24.62 30.33
C GLU A 201 44.57 -24.54 31.82
N GLU A 202 43.31 -24.20 32.12
CA GLU A 202 42.80 -24.23 33.49
C GLU A 202 42.84 -25.65 34.08
N VAL A 203 42.54 -26.67 33.24
CA VAL A 203 42.64 -28.07 33.63
C VAL A 203 44.08 -28.44 33.98
N GLU A 204 45.08 -28.07 33.17
CA GLU A 204 46.50 -28.33 33.51
C GLU A 204 46.93 -27.63 34.81
N ALA A 205 46.50 -26.38 35.02
CA ALA A 205 46.77 -25.65 36.26
C ALA A 205 46.15 -26.36 37.48
N SER A 206 44.93 -26.91 37.31
CA SER A 206 44.28 -27.70 38.36
C SER A 206 45.05 -29.00 38.65
N ILE A 207 45.50 -29.72 37.61
CA ILE A 207 46.30 -30.93 37.74
C ILE A 207 47.61 -30.64 38.48
N ALA A 208 48.33 -29.58 38.09
CA ALA A 208 49.57 -29.18 38.75
C ALA A 208 49.35 -28.87 40.24
N THR A 209 48.23 -28.20 40.56
CA THR A 209 47.85 -27.89 41.95
C THR A 209 47.53 -29.16 42.73
N VAL A 210 46.81 -30.12 42.13
CA VAL A 210 46.46 -31.38 42.78
C VAL A 210 47.68 -32.28 42.97
N LYS A 211 48.61 -32.32 42.01
CA LYS A 211 49.90 -33.01 42.16
C LYS A 211 50.70 -32.44 43.32
N ALA A 212 50.85 -31.11 43.40
CA ALA A 212 51.56 -30.46 44.49
C ALA A 212 50.93 -30.76 45.86
N LYS A 213 49.59 -30.74 45.94
CA LYS A 213 48.86 -31.12 47.16
C LYS A 213 49.05 -32.59 47.52
N THR A 214 49.06 -33.48 46.53
CA THR A 214 49.30 -34.92 46.73
C THR A 214 50.69 -35.15 47.34
N GLN A 215 51.72 -34.50 46.78
CA GLN A 215 53.09 -34.57 47.31
C GLN A 215 53.17 -34.03 48.74
N ALA A 216 52.58 -32.87 49.00
CA ALA A 216 52.54 -32.28 50.34
C ALA A 216 51.80 -33.17 51.35
N ILE A 217 50.70 -33.82 50.96
CA ILE A 217 49.98 -34.77 51.81
C ILE A 217 50.84 -35.98 52.11
N LEU A 218 51.49 -36.58 51.10
CA LEU A 218 52.38 -37.73 51.30
C LEU A 218 53.54 -37.40 52.24
N GLU A 219 54.17 -36.23 52.09
CA GLU A 219 55.21 -35.74 53.00
C GLU A 219 54.67 -35.55 54.41
N SER A 220 53.50 -34.91 54.55
CA SER A 220 52.86 -34.67 55.85
C SER A 220 52.45 -35.97 56.55
N VAL A 221 51.97 -36.97 55.81
CA VAL A 221 51.58 -38.28 56.34
C VAL A 221 52.82 -39.07 56.74
N GLN A 222 53.91 -39.00 55.99
CA GLN A 222 55.18 -39.60 56.39
C GLN A 222 55.72 -38.97 57.67
N GLN A 223 55.70 -37.64 57.78
CA GLN A 223 56.11 -36.93 59.00
C GLN A 223 55.18 -37.23 60.18
N ALA A 224 53.86 -37.25 59.94
CA ALA A 224 52.86 -37.57 60.94
C ALA A 224 52.93 -39.03 61.39
N ALA A 225 53.25 -39.99 60.52
CA ALA A 225 53.43 -41.39 60.90
C ALA A 225 54.67 -41.58 61.78
N ILE A 226 55.72 -40.79 61.56
CA ILE A 226 56.92 -40.76 62.41
C ILE A 226 56.59 -40.13 63.78
N GLN A 227 55.76 -39.07 63.81
CA GLN A 227 55.35 -38.40 65.05
C GLN A 227 54.25 -39.15 65.82
N GLN A 228 53.32 -39.83 65.14
CA GLN A 228 52.25 -40.62 65.76
C GLN A 228 52.76 -41.89 66.44
N ARG A 229 53.93 -42.41 66.06
CA ARG A 229 54.63 -43.42 66.87
C ARG A 229 55.10 -42.88 68.23
N ALA A 230 55.20 -41.56 68.40
CA ALA A 230 55.61 -40.92 69.66
C ALA A 230 54.45 -40.38 70.51
N SER A 231 53.22 -40.31 69.98
CA SER A 231 52.10 -39.70 70.70
C SER A 231 50.75 -40.28 70.27
N MET A 232 50.37 -41.41 70.90
CA MET A 232 48.97 -41.86 70.92
C MET A 232 48.27 -41.41 72.20
N ARG A 233 47.39 -40.40 72.08
CA ARG A 233 46.18 -40.26 72.91
C ARG A 233 45.21 -39.31 72.22
N GLY A 234 44.00 -39.80 71.97
CA GLY A 234 43.04 -39.18 71.08
C GLY A 234 42.12 -38.14 71.72
N VAL A 235 41.14 -37.71 70.94
CA VAL A 235 39.72 -37.49 71.28
C VAL A 235 38.97 -37.13 70.00
N SER A 236 37.71 -37.57 69.92
CA SER A 236 36.76 -37.29 68.84
C SER A 236 36.27 -35.83 68.83
N PRO A 237 35.94 -35.26 67.67
CA PRO A 237 35.03 -34.12 67.59
C PRO A 237 33.65 -34.58 67.10
N THR A 238 32.68 -34.48 68.01
CA THR A 238 31.25 -34.40 67.69
C THR A 238 30.92 -33.03 67.10
N GLY A 239 30.05 -32.97 66.10
CA GLY A 239 29.48 -31.71 65.63
C GLY A 239 28.61 -31.87 64.40
N TYR A 240 27.37 -32.32 64.60
CA TYR A 240 26.29 -32.20 63.61
C TYR A 240 26.08 -30.72 63.25
N SER A 241 25.93 -30.41 61.96
CA SER A 241 25.22 -29.21 61.51
C SER A 241 24.30 -29.57 60.35
N THR A 242 23.01 -29.38 60.62
CA THR A 242 21.89 -29.42 59.71
C THR A 242 21.92 -28.23 58.75
N THR A 243 22.11 -28.48 57.46
CA THR A 243 21.73 -27.55 56.40
C THR A 243 20.49 -28.13 55.71
N GLY A 244 19.36 -27.43 55.87
CA GLY A 244 18.03 -27.87 55.43
C GLY A 244 17.88 -28.00 53.92
N PRO A 245 16.80 -28.65 53.46
CA PRO A 245 16.51 -28.78 52.03
C PRO A 245 16.14 -27.40 51.49
N MET A 246 17.03 -26.82 50.67
CA MET A 246 16.67 -25.65 49.89
C MET A 246 15.78 -26.10 48.74
N ASP A 247 14.57 -25.53 48.76
CA ASP A 247 13.56 -25.62 47.72
C ASP A 247 14.20 -25.20 46.38
N SER A 248 14.46 -26.19 45.54
CA SER A 248 14.97 -25.99 44.20
C SER A 248 13.77 -25.84 43.29
N ASP A 249 13.12 -24.68 43.32
CA ASP A 249 12.08 -24.36 42.35
C ASP A 249 12.78 -24.19 40.99
N PRO A 250 12.63 -25.13 40.03
CA PRO A 250 13.24 -24.99 38.73
C PRO A 250 12.34 -24.08 37.91
N GLY A 251 12.35 -22.79 38.23
CA GLY A 251 11.88 -21.78 37.31
C GLY A 251 12.62 -21.99 36.00
N THR A 252 11.89 -22.31 34.95
CA THR A 252 12.39 -22.44 33.58
C THR A 252 12.95 -21.09 33.13
N LYS A 253 14.19 -20.80 33.52
CA LYS A 253 14.92 -19.66 33.00
C LYS A 253 15.17 -19.93 31.52
N SER A 254 14.54 -19.13 30.67
CA SER A 254 14.91 -19.04 29.26
C SER A 254 16.21 -18.25 29.19
N TYR A 255 17.26 -18.88 28.65
CA TYR A 255 18.53 -18.22 28.36
C TYR A 255 18.46 -17.64 26.96
N SER A 256 18.90 -16.39 26.78
CA SER A 256 18.98 -15.81 25.45
C SER A 256 20.19 -16.36 24.67
N LEU A 257 20.18 -16.20 23.34
CA LEU A 257 21.29 -16.55 22.46
C LEU A 257 22.63 -15.95 22.91
N SER A 258 22.64 -14.68 23.33
CA SER A 258 23.83 -14.02 23.85
C SER A 258 24.29 -14.61 25.17
N ASP A 259 23.36 -14.96 26.07
CA ASP A 259 23.70 -15.53 27.37
C ASP A 259 24.37 -16.89 27.19
N LEU A 260 23.81 -17.75 26.32
CA LEU A 260 24.40 -19.06 26.02
C LEU A 260 25.78 -18.93 25.37
N ARG A 261 25.98 -17.90 24.52
CA ARG A 261 27.28 -17.63 23.87
C ARG A 261 28.37 -17.33 24.89
N ASP A 262 28.10 -16.42 25.81
CA ASP A 262 29.10 -15.90 26.74
C ASP A 262 29.24 -16.74 28.01
N MET A 263 28.35 -17.71 28.20
CA MET A 263 28.35 -18.59 29.37
C MET A 263 29.64 -19.45 29.45
N PRO A 264 30.28 -19.52 30.64
CA PRO A 264 31.41 -20.41 30.86
C PRO A 264 30.98 -21.87 30.87
N MET A 265 31.90 -22.77 30.50
CA MET A 265 31.59 -24.19 30.30
C MET A 265 31.12 -24.89 31.58
N SER A 266 31.64 -24.49 32.74
CA SER A 266 31.21 -24.97 34.05
C SER A 266 29.77 -24.58 34.42
N GLU A 267 29.28 -23.44 33.92
CA GLU A 267 27.90 -23.00 34.12
C GLU A 267 26.97 -23.69 33.11
N TYR A 268 27.42 -23.82 31.85
CA TYR A 268 26.73 -24.61 30.83
C TYR A 268 26.48 -26.06 31.30
N ALA A 269 27.49 -26.68 31.93
CA ALA A 269 27.37 -28.04 32.47
C ALA A 269 26.21 -28.20 33.46
N LYS A 270 25.93 -27.17 34.28
CA LYS A 270 24.85 -27.19 35.28
C LYS A 270 23.47 -27.08 34.64
N ILE A 271 23.35 -26.30 33.57
CA ILE A 271 22.06 -26.02 32.92
C ILE A 271 21.76 -26.93 31.73
N ARG A 272 22.75 -27.70 31.26
CA ARG A 272 22.64 -28.65 30.14
C ARG A 272 21.44 -29.60 30.24
N GLY A 273 21.13 -30.07 31.45
CA GLY A 273 19.97 -30.94 31.71
C GLY A 273 18.63 -30.22 31.51
N GLN A 274 18.55 -28.93 31.85
CA GLN A 274 17.37 -28.08 31.67
C GLN A 274 17.17 -27.68 30.20
N LEU A 275 18.27 -27.54 29.44
CA LEU A 275 18.27 -27.26 28.00
C LEU A 275 17.88 -28.49 27.15
N GLY A 276 17.56 -29.63 27.76
CA GLY A 276 17.13 -30.84 27.05
C GLY A 276 18.25 -31.62 26.34
N VAL A 277 19.47 -31.09 26.33
CA VAL A 277 20.65 -31.68 25.64
C VAL A 277 21.12 -32.98 26.32
N GLY A 278 20.83 -33.16 27.62
CA GLY A 278 21.23 -34.35 28.39
C GLY A 278 20.22 -35.51 28.42
N ASN A 279 18.93 -35.26 28.17
CA ASN A 279 17.86 -36.26 28.37
C ASN A 279 17.37 -36.93 27.07
N ALA A 280 17.77 -36.43 25.89
CA ALA A 280 17.34 -36.99 24.60
C ALA A 280 17.89 -38.41 24.34
N ALA A 281 19.05 -38.76 24.91
CA ALA A 281 19.70 -40.05 24.68
C ALA A 281 19.00 -41.25 25.39
N GLN A 282 18.22 -41.01 26.45
CA GLN A 282 17.48 -42.08 27.14
C GLN A 282 16.11 -42.37 26.51
N ASN A 283 15.44 -41.36 25.95
CA ASN A 283 14.08 -41.52 25.41
C ASN A 283 14.01 -42.07 23.98
N GLN A 284 15.14 -42.07 23.23
CA GLN A 284 15.17 -42.58 21.84
C GLN A 284 15.55 -44.07 21.72
N ARG A 285 15.84 -44.76 22.83
CA ARG A 285 16.19 -46.20 22.81
C ARG A 285 14.99 -47.15 22.86
N GLY A 286 13.76 -46.65 22.96
CA GLY A 286 12.56 -47.48 23.13
C GLY A 286 11.53 -47.42 21.99
N LEU A 287 11.79 -46.70 20.89
CA LEU A 287 10.79 -46.51 19.82
C LEU A 287 10.99 -47.44 18.61
N TYR A 288 12.05 -48.25 18.61
CA TYR A 288 12.33 -49.26 17.59
C TYR A 288 12.85 -50.55 18.25
N SER A 289 11.95 -51.28 18.92
CA SER A 289 12.17 -52.67 19.34
C SER A 289 10.86 -53.43 19.30
#